data_AF-A0AAW0NRQ9-F1
#
_entry.id   AF-A0AAW0NRQ9-F1
#
_cell.length_a   1.000
_cell.length_b   1.000
_cell.length_c   1.000
_cell.angle_alpha   90.00
_cell.angle_beta   90.00
_cell.angle_gamma   90.00
#
_symmetry.space_group_name_H-M   'P 1'
#
loop_
_entity.id
_entity.type
_entity.pdbx_description
1 polymer ?
#
loop_
_entity_poly.entity_id
_entity_poly.type
_entity_poly.pdbx_seq_one_letter_code
_entity_poly.pdbx_strand_id
1 'polypeptide(L)'
;MSIYEAKNKGLLTPGTSLVLLEAQAATGFVIDPVNNKKLSVEEAVSQGVVGKEWKNKLLSAERAVTGYKDPYTGNTISLFQALQKDLIVKDHGIRLLEAQIATGGIIDPVHSHRVPVQVAYQRGYFDEEMNMILSDADDDTKEILLTIIQRRLLHNNHNYHHNNCDRDKPAPKLPGIRKDVSVKELRESKIITEDLYKDIIDGKLTVKEVGKMESVRKYLEGTNSIAGVYLQSTEETLSIYEAKQRGLLTPGTSLVLLEAQAATGFVIDPVNNKKLCVEEAVGQGVVGHEWKNKLLSAERAVTGYKDPYTDKMISLFQALKKDLIVKNHGIRLLEAQIATGGIIDPVYSHRVPVQVAYERGYFDEEMNQILSDPDDDTKGFLTPILKKT
;
A
#
# COMPACT_ATOMS: atom_id res chain seq x y z
N MET A 1 30.81 23.91 13.82
CA MET A 1 29.50 24.06 14.48
C MET A 1 28.81 22.71 14.44
N SER A 2 28.32 22.22 15.58
CA SER A 2 27.62 20.92 15.66
C SER A 2 26.20 21.00 15.08
N ILE A 3 25.58 19.85 14.82
CA ILE A 3 24.17 19.76 14.37
C ILE A 3 23.23 20.38 15.41
N TYR A 4 23.51 20.17 16.70
CA TYR A 4 22.72 20.73 17.80
C TYR A 4 22.84 22.26 17.89
N GLU A 5 24.04 22.80 17.67
CA GLU A 5 24.25 24.25 17.59
C GLU A 5 23.53 24.87 16.38
N ALA A 6 23.56 24.20 15.23
CA ALA A 6 22.85 24.65 14.03
C ALA A 6 21.32 24.71 14.26
N LYS A 7 20.76 23.73 14.99
CA LYS A 7 19.36 23.74 15.44
C LYS A 7 19.05 24.92 16.36
N ASN A 8 19.87 25.16 17.38
CA ASN A 8 19.65 26.24 18.34
C ASN A 8 19.77 27.64 17.69
N LYS A 9 20.51 27.76 16.58
CA LYS A 9 20.59 28.98 15.76
C LYS A 9 19.49 29.06 14.69
N GLY A 10 18.57 28.09 14.62
CA GLY A 10 17.48 28.06 13.64
C GLY A 10 17.90 27.71 12.21
N LEU A 11 19.13 27.25 12.00
CA LEU A 11 19.66 26.86 10.68
C LEU A 11 19.18 25.47 10.24
N LEU A 12 18.80 24.63 11.20
CA LEU A 12 18.19 23.32 10.96
C LEU A 12 16.93 23.18 11.82
N THR A 13 15.90 22.53 11.26
CA THR A 13 14.72 22.19 12.06
C THR A 13 15.07 21.14 13.12
N PRO A 14 14.33 21.07 14.24
CA PRO A 14 14.52 20.02 15.24
C PRO A 14 14.41 18.60 14.65
N GLY A 15 13.50 18.40 13.68
CA GLY A 15 13.31 17.11 13.02
C GLY A 15 14.52 16.71 12.18
N THR A 16 14.98 17.58 11.28
CA THR A 16 16.18 17.35 10.45
C THR A 16 17.41 17.09 11.31
N SER A 17 17.58 17.86 12.38
CA SER A 17 18.72 17.75 13.28
C SER A 17 18.75 16.41 14.01
N LEU A 18 17.60 15.94 14.48
CA LEU A 18 17.48 14.64 15.11
C LEU A 18 17.82 13.51 14.14
N VAL A 19 17.32 13.56 12.91
CA VAL A 19 17.62 12.55 11.88
C VAL A 19 19.12 12.45 11.58
N LEU A 20 19.78 13.60 11.42
CA LEU A 20 21.23 13.63 11.16
C LEU A 20 22.05 13.08 12.34
N LEU A 21 21.63 13.37 13.58
CA LEU A 21 22.27 12.82 14.78
C LEU A 21 21.99 11.31 14.96
N GLU A 22 20.79 10.84 14.63
CA GLU A 22 20.45 9.41 14.63
C GLU A 22 21.31 8.65 13.60
N ALA A 23 21.53 9.22 12.42
CA ALA A 23 22.42 8.66 11.41
C ALA A 23 23.88 8.59 11.90
N GLN A 24 24.38 9.63 12.57
CA GLN A 24 25.71 9.61 13.19
C GLN A 24 25.83 8.52 14.27
N ALA A 25 24.86 8.45 15.19
CA ALA A 25 24.84 7.44 16.24
C ALA A 25 24.76 6.00 15.68
N ALA A 26 23.96 5.77 14.63
CA ALA A 26 23.82 4.45 14.02
C ALA A 26 25.01 3.99 13.16
N THR A 27 25.94 4.90 12.85
CA THR A 27 27.13 4.62 12.04
C THR A 27 28.41 4.56 12.85
N GLY A 28 28.32 4.81 14.17
CA GLY A 28 29.40 4.58 15.13
C GLY A 28 29.45 5.62 16.24
N PHE A 29 29.40 6.91 15.89
CA PHE A 29 29.69 8.00 16.82
C PHE A 29 28.95 9.28 16.45
N VAL A 30 28.58 10.06 17.46
CA VAL A 30 28.21 11.47 17.29
C VAL A 30 29.47 12.28 17.05
N ILE A 31 29.45 13.14 16.02
CA ILE A 31 30.61 13.94 15.64
C ILE A 31 30.54 15.29 16.33
N ASP A 32 31.60 15.63 17.07
CA ASP A 32 31.88 17.00 17.49
C ASP A 32 32.86 17.63 16.48
N PRO A 33 32.37 18.42 15.52
CA PRO A 33 33.23 19.02 14.51
C PRO A 33 34.05 20.19 15.04
N VAL A 34 33.73 20.74 16.22
CA VAL A 34 34.45 21.88 16.80
C VAL A 34 35.75 21.39 17.45
N ASN A 35 35.67 20.29 18.20
CA ASN A 35 36.82 19.70 18.87
C ASN A 35 37.43 18.50 18.12
N ASN A 36 36.90 18.18 16.94
CA ASN A 36 37.29 17.02 16.12
C ASN A 36 37.26 15.69 16.90
N LYS A 37 36.19 15.47 17.66
CA LYS A 37 36.00 14.25 18.47
C LYS A 37 34.88 13.38 17.90
N LYS A 38 35.06 12.07 18.06
CA LYS A 38 34.02 11.05 17.88
C LYS A 38 33.58 10.62 19.27
N LEU A 39 32.31 10.82 19.59
CA LEU A 39 31.76 10.62 20.93
C LEU A 39 30.67 9.56 20.89
N SER A 40 30.60 8.71 21.93
CA SER A 40 29.37 7.97 22.23
C SER A 40 28.22 8.96 22.50
N VAL A 41 26.98 8.46 22.46
CA VAL A 41 25.81 9.31 22.77
C VAL A 41 25.90 9.87 24.19
N GLU A 42 26.39 9.09 25.15
CA GLU A 42 26.53 9.55 26.52
C GLU A 42 27.58 10.65 26.68
N GLU A 43 28.72 10.53 26.01
CA GLU A 43 29.77 11.55 26.00
C GLU A 43 29.32 12.82 25.28
N ALA A 44 28.60 12.70 24.16
CA ALA A 44 28.08 13.83 23.42
C ALA A 44 27.07 14.65 24.24
N VAL A 45 26.24 13.98 25.03
CA VAL A 45 25.29 14.63 25.94
C VAL A 45 26.00 15.27 27.14
N SER A 46 27.00 14.61 27.72
CA SER A 46 27.75 15.16 28.86
C SER A 46 28.61 16.37 28.48
N GLN A 47 29.16 16.38 27.26
CA GLN A 47 29.95 17.50 26.72
C GLN A 47 29.08 18.59 26.08
N GLY A 48 27.75 18.46 26.07
CA GLY A 48 26.84 19.47 25.52
C GLY A 48 26.83 19.56 23.99
N VAL A 49 27.49 18.63 23.30
CA VAL A 49 27.46 18.50 21.83
C VAL A 49 26.06 18.16 21.34
N VAL A 50 25.26 17.49 22.18
CA VAL A 50 23.85 17.20 21.97
C VAL A 50 23.03 17.52 23.22
N GLY A 51 21.79 17.99 23.03
CA GLY A 51 20.83 18.23 24.10
C GLY A 51 20.37 16.96 24.81
N LYS A 52 20.20 17.05 26.14
CA LYS A 52 19.72 15.95 27.00
C LYS A 52 18.35 15.42 26.56
N GLU A 53 17.53 16.26 25.94
CA GLU A 53 16.20 15.91 25.42
C GLU A 53 16.24 14.80 24.34
N TRP A 54 17.38 14.61 23.68
CA TRP A 54 17.53 13.60 22.62
C TRP A 54 18.29 12.36 23.07
N LYS A 55 18.78 12.31 24.32
CA LYS A 55 19.60 11.20 24.84
C LYS A 55 18.97 9.84 24.54
N ASN A 56 17.71 9.62 24.93
CA ASN A 56 17.06 8.31 24.78
C ASN A 56 16.85 7.91 23.31
N LYS A 57 16.53 8.88 22.44
CA LYS A 57 16.34 8.62 21.00
C LYS A 57 17.67 8.24 20.34
N LEU A 58 18.75 8.94 20.70
CA LEU A 58 20.06 8.64 20.17
C LEU A 58 20.64 7.35 20.72
N LEU A 59 20.41 7.01 21.99
CA LEU A 59 20.77 5.69 22.53
C LEU A 59 20.04 4.57 21.79
N SER A 60 18.77 4.77 21.43
CA SER A 60 18.03 3.82 20.59
C SER A 60 18.69 3.64 19.21
N ALA A 61 19.20 4.72 18.62
CA ALA A 61 19.91 4.65 17.34
C ALA A 61 21.32 4.03 17.47
N GLU A 62 22.05 4.29 18.55
CA GLU A 62 23.38 3.73 18.85
C GLU A 62 23.34 2.21 19.01
N ARG A 63 22.17 1.63 19.35
CA ARG A 63 21.95 0.17 19.31
C ARG A 63 22.14 -0.45 17.94
N ALA A 64 22.07 0.33 16.86
CA ALA A 64 22.42 -0.15 15.53
C ALA A 64 23.90 -0.56 15.42
N VAL A 65 24.75 -0.03 16.31
CA VAL A 65 26.19 -0.31 16.40
C VAL A 65 26.49 -1.29 17.52
N THR A 66 25.92 -1.07 18.71
CA THR A 66 26.18 -1.90 19.90
C THR A 66 25.37 -3.20 19.91
N GLY A 67 24.34 -3.28 19.07
CA GLY A 67 23.50 -4.45 18.86
C GLY A 67 22.21 -4.45 19.68
N TYR A 68 21.24 -5.22 19.21
CA TYR A 68 19.97 -5.45 19.88
C TYR A 68 20.06 -6.77 20.66
N LYS A 69 19.36 -6.85 21.79
CA LYS A 69 19.22 -8.12 22.52
C LYS A 69 18.00 -8.84 21.97
N ASP A 70 18.21 -10.04 21.45
CA ASP A 70 17.14 -10.95 21.09
C ASP A 70 16.49 -11.48 22.39
N PRO A 71 15.21 -11.20 22.66
CA PRO A 71 14.55 -11.60 23.90
C PRO A 71 14.39 -13.12 24.02
N TYR A 72 14.45 -13.86 22.91
CA TYR A 72 14.28 -15.31 22.90
C TYR A 72 15.59 -16.06 23.12
N THR A 73 16.70 -15.51 22.62
CA THR A 73 18.02 -16.18 22.67
C THR A 73 19.01 -15.52 23.62
N GLY A 74 18.76 -14.27 24.05
CA GLY A 74 19.70 -13.45 24.84
C GLY A 74 20.92 -12.94 24.04
N ASN A 75 21.04 -13.38 22.79
CA ASN A 75 22.17 -13.03 21.92
C ASN A 75 22.08 -11.58 21.47
N THR A 76 23.25 -11.00 21.24
CA THR A 76 23.36 -9.69 20.58
C THR A 76 23.22 -9.90 19.07
N ILE A 77 22.26 -9.22 18.46
CA ILE A 77 21.93 -9.33 17.03
C ILE A 77 22.10 -7.96 16.35
N SER A 78 22.33 -7.97 15.03
CA SER A 78 22.49 -6.76 14.23
C SER A 78 21.20 -5.96 14.07
N LEU A 79 21.31 -4.71 13.62
CA LEU A 79 20.17 -3.87 13.26
C LEU A 79 19.23 -4.57 12.27
N PHE A 80 19.80 -5.21 11.25
CA PHE A 80 19.02 -5.91 10.23
C PHE A 80 18.25 -7.10 10.81
N GLN A 81 18.88 -7.90 11.67
CA GLN A 81 18.21 -9.01 12.34
C GLN A 81 17.12 -8.54 13.32
N ALA A 82 17.37 -7.42 14.01
CA ALA A 82 16.37 -6.80 14.89
C ALA A 82 15.15 -6.33 14.09
N LEU A 83 15.39 -5.76 12.90
CA LEU A 83 14.37 -5.38 11.94
C LEU A 83 13.54 -6.59 11.46
N GLN A 84 14.18 -7.72 11.12
CA GLN A 84 13.48 -8.95 10.73
C GLN A 84 12.63 -9.56 11.86
N LYS A 85 13.02 -9.34 13.11
CA LYS A 85 12.36 -9.87 14.31
C LYS A 85 11.38 -8.87 14.94
N ASP A 86 11.09 -7.75 14.27
CA ASP A 86 10.23 -6.68 14.78
C ASP A 86 10.66 -6.11 16.16
N LEU A 87 11.96 -6.16 16.47
CA LEU A 87 12.53 -5.68 17.74
C LEU A 87 12.84 -4.17 17.74
N ILE A 88 12.62 -3.50 16.61
CA ILE A 88 12.76 -2.06 16.41
C ILE A 88 11.66 -1.60 15.46
N VAL A 89 11.15 -0.37 15.69
CA VAL A 89 10.17 0.25 14.80
C VAL A 89 10.71 0.32 13.38
N LYS A 90 9.97 -0.23 12.41
CA LYS A 90 10.42 -0.42 11.02
C LYS A 90 10.97 0.86 10.38
N ASP A 91 10.18 1.94 10.33
CA ASP A 91 10.61 3.22 9.74
C ASP A 91 11.83 3.85 10.43
N HIS A 92 12.03 3.55 11.71
CA HIS A 92 13.24 3.97 12.42
C HIS A 92 14.42 3.09 12.00
N GLY A 93 14.30 1.77 12.10
CA GLY A 93 15.38 0.84 11.75
C GLY A 93 15.84 0.92 10.30
N ILE A 94 14.93 1.14 9.34
CA ILE A 94 15.24 1.30 7.91
C ILE A 94 16.19 2.48 7.69
N ARG A 95 15.83 3.64 8.25
CA ARG A 95 16.62 4.86 8.16
C ARG A 95 18.00 4.72 8.79
N LEU A 96 18.12 3.95 9.88
CA LEU A 96 19.43 3.64 10.48
C LEU A 96 20.26 2.70 9.59
N LEU A 97 19.61 1.74 8.94
CA LEU A 97 20.26 0.78 8.05
C LEU A 97 20.78 1.48 6.78
N GLU A 98 20.02 2.41 6.23
CA GLU A 98 20.44 3.29 5.14
C GLU A 98 21.69 4.08 5.49
N ALA A 99 21.73 4.68 6.69
CA ALA A 99 22.90 5.39 7.16
C ALA A 99 24.14 4.49 7.23
N GLN A 100 23.99 3.22 7.65
CA GLN A 100 25.08 2.24 7.63
C GLN A 100 25.54 1.95 6.21
N ILE A 101 24.64 1.60 5.30
CA ILE A 101 24.99 1.27 3.91
C ILE A 101 25.69 2.45 3.23
N ALA A 102 25.15 3.65 3.37
CA ALA A 102 25.73 4.89 2.83
C ALA A 102 27.13 5.21 3.38
N THR A 103 27.50 4.65 4.54
CA THR A 103 28.82 4.82 5.16
C THR A 103 29.74 3.61 4.98
N GLY A 104 29.42 2.70 4.05
CA GLY A 104 30.33 1.65 3.58
C GLY A 104 29.99 0.23 4.00
N GLY A 105 28.73 -0.06 4.34
CA GLY A 105 28.26 -1.43 4.62
C GLY A 105 27.58 -1.59 5.99
N ILE A 106 27.24 -2.83 6.36
CA ILE A 106 26.43 -3.14 7.54
C ILE A 106 27.33 -3.39 8.75
N ILE A 107 26.91 -2.92 9.93
CA ILE A 107 27.68 -3.12 11.16
C ILE A 107 27.32 -4.46 11.80
N ASP A 108 28.34 -5.28 12.05
CA ASP A 108 28.24 -6.46 12.90
C ASP A 108 28.55 -6.06 14.35
N PRO A 109 27.55 -6.04 15.25
CA PRO A 109 27.75 -5.61 16.63
C PRO A 109 28.56 -6.61 17.47
N VAL A 110 28.60 -7.89 17.09
CA VAL A 110 29.33 -8.92 17.86
C VAL A 110 30.83 -8.78 17.66
N HIS A 111 31.24 -8.55 16.43
CA HIS A 111 32.64 -8.44 16.06
C HIS A 111 33.10 -6.98 15.86
N SER A 112 32.22 -6.00 16.13
CA SER A 112 32.49 -4.56 16.10
C SER A 112 33.19 -4.07 14.83
N HIS A 113 32.88 -4.67 13.68
CA HIS A 113 33.43 -4.25 12.39
C HIS A 113 32.32 -4.05 11.37
N ARG A 114 32.62 -3.18 10.41
CA ARG A 114 31.77 -2.94 9.26
C ARG A 114 32.02 -4.01 8.23
N VAL A 115 30.95 -4.67 7.82
CA VAL A 115 30.94 -5.74 6.82
C VAL A 115 30.44 -5.14 5.51
N PRO A 116 31.22 -5.21 4.41
CA PRO A 116 30.71 -4.85 3.09
C PRO A 116 29.44 -5.62 2.79
N VAL A 117 28.49 -4.98 2.12
CA VAL A 117 27.17 -5.56 1.78
C VAL A 117 27.32 -6.98 1.20
N GLN A 118 28.19 -7.15 0.22
CA GLN A 118 28.36 -8.43 -0.45
C GLN A 118 28.92 -9.54 0.46
N VAL A 119 29.75 -9.18 1.45
CA VAL A 119 30.26 -10.13 2.45
C VAL A 119 29.17 -10.44 3.48
N ALA A 120 28.36 -9.45 3.86
CA ALA A 120 27.24 -9.66 4.77
C ALA A 120 26.17 -10.57 4.13
N TYR A 121 25.92 -10.43 2.83
CA TYR A 121 25.10 -11.37 2.05
C TYR A 121 25.66 -12.80 2.08
N GLN A 122 26.94 -12.99 1.76
CA GLN A 122 27.59 -14.31 1.79
C GLN A 122 27.53 -14.97 3.17
N ARG A 123 27.50 -14.16 4.24
CA ARG A 123 27.35 -14.62 5.63
C ARG A 123 25.88 -14.87 6.03
N GLY A 124 24.94 -14.71 5.10
CA GLY A 124 23.52 -14.92 5.33
C GLY A 124 22.88 -13.86 6.21
N TYR A 125 23.44 -12.65 6.30
CA TYR A 125 22.85 -11.57 7.10
C TYR A 125 21.53 -11.12 6.48
N PHE A 126 21.45 -11.20 5.15
CA PHE A 126 20.28 -10.94 4.33
C PHE A 126 20.35 -11.82 3.08
N ASP A 127 19.26 -11.93 2.33
CA ASP A 127 19.15 -12.83 1.17
C ASP A 127 19.57 -12.17 -0.16
N GLU A 128 19.50 -12.93 -1.24
CA GLU A 128 19.98 -12.54 -2.58
C GLU A 128 19.24 -11.33 -3.13
N GLU A 129 17.95 -11.24 -2.87
CA GLU A 129 17.11 -10.11 -3.27
C GLU A 129 17.55 -8.84 -2.56
N MET A 130 17.78 -8.90 -1.24
CA MET A 130 18.32 -7.76 -0.48
C MET A 130 19.74 -7.41 -0.94
N ASN A 131 20.55 -8.42 -1.28
CA ASN A 131 21.89 -8.19 -1.80
C ASN A 131 21.85 -7.46 -3.15
N MET A 132 20.94 -7.83 -4.05
CA MET A 132 20.73 -7.11 -5.32
C MET A 132 20.34 -5.65 -5.09
N ILE A 133 19.45 -5.39 -4.14
CA ILE A 133 19.00 -4.03 -3.79
C ILE A 133 20.14 -3.19 -3.21
N LEU A 134 20.97 -3.80 -2.37
CA LEU A 134 22.08 -3.12 -1.70
C LEU A 134 23.35 -3.02 -2.56
N SER A 135 23.48 -3.82 -3.63
CA SER A 135 24.62 -3.81 -4.55
C SER A 135 24.53 -2.75 -5.65
N ASP A 136 23.32 -2.27 -5.95
CA ASP A 136 23.00 -1.29 -7.01
C ASP A 136 22.92 0.16 -6.48
N ALA A 137 23.42 0.38 -5.26
CA ALA A 137 23.25 1.62 -4.51
C ALA A 137 24.25 2.71 -4.97
N ASP A 138 24.03 3.29 -6.14
CA ASP A 138 24.67 4.53 -6.59
C ASP A 138 24.07 5.74 -5.86
N ASP A 139 24.75 6.88 -5.81
CA ASP A 139 24.42 8.05 -4.97
C ASP A 139 22.99 8.62 -5.18
N ASP A 140 22.38 8.33 -6.35
CA ASP A 140 21.04 8.74 -6.78
C ASP A 140 19.90 7.75 -6.41
N THR A 141 20.21 6.56 -5.87
CA THR A 141 19.20 5.49 -5.61
C THR A 141 18.65 5.47 -4.18
N LYS A 142 18.99 6.47 -3.35
CA LYS A 142 18.60 6.55 -1.92
C LYS A 142 17.09 6.50 -1.68
N GLU A 143 16.29 7.05 -2.60
CA GLU A 143 14.82 7.07 -2.52
C GLU A 143 14.17 5.72 -2.89
N ILE A 144 14.86 4.95 -3.74
CA ILE A 144 14.46 3.60 -4.17
C ILE A 144 14.76 2.59 -3.07
N LEU A 145 15.91 2.72 -2.39
CA LEU A 145 16.29 1.88 -1.25
C LEU A 145 15.25 1.96 -0.11
N LEU A 146 14.81 3.17 0.24
CA LEU A 146 13.80 3.45 1.26
C LEU A 146 12.47 2.72 0.97
N THR A 147 12.04 2.79 -0.29
CA THR A 147 10.79 2.17 -0.77
C THR A 147 10.84 0.63 -0.68
N ILE A 148 12.00 0.04 -0.97
CA ILE A 148 12.14 -1.41 -1.05
C ILE A 148 12.35 -2.04 0.33
N ILE A 149 13.15 -1.41 1.21
CA ILE A 149 13.32 -1.89 2.59
C ILE A 149 12.01 -1.75 3.38
N GLN A 150 11.22 -0.68 3.15
CA GLN A 150 9.87 -0.51 3.73
C GLN A 150 8.89 -1.60 3.28
N ARG A 151 8.89 -1.98 2.00
CA ARG A 151 8.00 -3.04 1.49
C ARG A 151 8.24 -4.39 2.17
N ARG A 152 9.48 -4.69 2.54
CA ARG A 152 9.85 -6.03 2.99
C ARG A 152 9.71 -6.26 4.49
N LEU A 153 9.99 -5.24 5.30
CA LEU A 153 9.84 -5.37 6.74
C LEU A 153 8.39 -5.54 7.16
N LEU A 154 7.42 -5.10 6.34
CA LEU A 154 6.00 -5.37 6.56
C LEU A 154 5.58 -6.83 6.28
N HIS A 155 6.48 -7.73 5.83
CA HIS A 155 6.11 -9.06 5.30
C HIS A 155 6.80 -10.28 5.92
N ASN A 156 7.54 -10.18 7.03
CA ASN A 156 8.25 -11.33 7.61
C ASN A 156 7.69 -11.82 8.96
N ASN A 157 6.91 -12.90 8.92
CA ASN A 157 6.88 -13.94 9.95
C ASN A 157 6.59 -15.30 9.29
N HIS A 158 7.64 -16.01 8.89
CA HIS A 158 7.94 -17.39 9.32
C HIS A 158 9.03 -18.04 8.43
N ASN A 159 10.02 -18.60 9.12
CA ASN A 159 11.22 -19.25 8.59
C ASN A 159 10.97 -20.66 8.03
N TYR A 160 11.70 -20.95 6.96
CA TYR A 160 12.37 -22.19 6.54
C TYR A 160 11.67 -23.56 6.69
N HIS A 161 11.44 -24.20 5.54
CA HIS A 161 12.23 -25.39 5.22
C HIS A 161 12.58 -25.51 3.73
N HIS A 162 13.77 -26.06 3.51
CA HIS A 162 14.52 -26.22 2.28
C HIS A 162 13.95 -27.36 1.43
N ASN A 163 13.94 -27.20 0.09
CA ASN A 163 14.56 -28.15 -0.83
C ASN A 163 14.62 -27.59 -2.26
N ASN A 164 15.69 -28.02 -2.92
CA ASN A 164 16.32 -27.54 -4.14
C ASN A 164 15.50 -27.58 -5.44
N CYS A 165 16.01 -26.75 -6.36
CA CYS A 165 15.85 -26.71 -7.82
C CYS A 165 14.57 -26.05 -8.37
N ASP A 166 14.76 -25.26 -9.43
CA ASP A 166 13.77 -24.61 -10.31
C ASP A 166 13.18 -23.25 -9.93
N ARG A 167 13.95 -22.18 -9.64
CA ARG A 167 13.36 -20.82 -9.55
C ARG A 167 14.21 -19.67 -10.11
N ASP A 168 14.31 -19.62 -11.43
CA ASP A 168 14.37 -18.36 -12.21
C ASP A 168 13.01 -18.09 -12.89
N LYS A 169 11.91 -18.12 -12.13
CA LYS A 169 10.59 -17.72 -12.65
C LYS A 169 9.97 -16.67 -11.75
N PRO A 170 9.62 -15.47 -12.28
CA PRO A 170 8.92 -14.45 -11.52
C PRO A 170 7.62 -15.01 -10.96
N ALA A 171 7.27 -14.60 -9.73
CA ALA A 171 6.06 -15.04 -9.05
C ALA A 171 4.83 -14.82 -9.96
N PRO A 172 3.97 -15.84 -10.17
CA PRO A 172 2.85 -15.72 -11.09
C PRO A 172 1.87 -14.61 -10.65
N LYS A 173 1.39 -13.82 -11.61
CA LYS A 173 0.46 -12.70 -11.38
C LYS A 173 -0.78 -12.79 -12.26
N LEU A 174 -1.84 -12.15 -11.81
CA LEU A 174 -3.14 -12.05 -12.47
C LEU A 174 -3.53 -10.58 -12.60
N PRO A 175 -4.17 -10.15 -13.71
CA PRO A 175 -4.65 -8.77 -13.83
C PRO A 175 -5.75 -8.49 -12.81
N GLY A 176 -5.57 -7.43 -12.02
CA GLY A 176 -6.60 -6.86 -11.15
C GLY A 176 -7.31 -5.68 -11.82
N ILE A 177 -7.84 -4.75 -11.02
CA ILE A 177 -8.65 -3.62 -11.50
C ILE A 177 -7.79 -2.54 -12.20
N ARG A 178 -6.60 -2.24 -11.65
CA ARG A 178 -5.62 -1.24 -12.14
C ARG A 178 -4.19 -1.75 -12.13
N LYS A 179 -3.90 -2.80 -11.34
CA LYS A 179 -2.56 -3.39 -11.19
C LYS A 179 -2.69 -4.91 -11.18
N ASP A 180 -1.59 -5.57 -11.51
CA ASP A 180 -1.47 -7.02 -11.38
C ASP A 180 -1.42 -7.43 -9.90
N VAL A 181 -2.16 -8.49 -9.58
CA VAL A 181 -2.27 -9.12 -8.26
C VAL A 181 -1.41 -10.38 -8.25
N SER A 182 -0.56 -10.52 -7.23
CA SER A 182 0.24 -11.73 -7.07
C SER A 182 -0.61 -12.89 -6.54
N VAL A 183 -0.25 -14.12 -6.91
CA VAL A 183 -0.89 -15.32 -6.36
C VAL A 183 -0.71 -15.42 -4.84
N LYS A 184 0.37 -14.88 -4.28
CA LYS A 184 0.58 -14.73 -2.83
C LYS A 184 -0.47 -13.82 -2.19
N GLU A 185 -0.72 -12.66 -2.79
CA GLU A 185 -1.75 -11.72 -2.30
C GLU A 185 -3.15 -12.34 -2.34
N LEU A 186 -3.51 -13.06 -3.40
CA LEU A 186 -4.80 -13.75 -3.46
C LEU A 186 -5.00 -14.74 -2.31
N ARG A 187 -3.92 -15.40 -1.87
CA ARG A 187 -3.95 -16.31 -0.73
C ARG A 187 -4.04 -15.56 0.60
N GLU A 188 -3.23 -14.51 0.78
CA GLU A 188 -3.26 -13.65 1.98
C GLU A 188 -4.61 -12.95 2.16
N SER A 189 -5.28 -12.63 1.04
CA SER A 189 -6.65 -12.14 0.98
C SER A 189 -7.72 -13.23 1.09
N LYS A 190 -7.34 -14.49 1.35
CA LYS A 190 -8.25 -15.64 1.51
C LYS A 190 -9.17 -15.86 0.29
N ILE A 191 -8.74 -15.42 -0.89
CA ILE A 191 -9.47 -15.60 -2.17
C ILE A 191 -9.18 -16.99 -2.75
N ILE A 192 -7.94 -17.46 -2.60
CA ILE A 192 -7.53 -18.83 -2.92
C ILE A 192 -7.10 -19.58 -1.66
N THR A 193 -7.28 -20.90 -1.67
CA THR A 193 -6.84 -21.77 -0.56
C THR A 193 -5.33 -22.02 -0.62
N GLU A 194 -4.75 -22.47 0.49
CA GLU A 194 -3.34 -22.91 0.53
C GLU A 194 -3.07 -24.05 -0.47
N ASP A 195 -4.04 -24.95 -0.69
CA ASP A 195 -3.89 -26.06 -1.64
C ASP A 195 -3.86 -25.53 -3.09
N LEU A 196 -4.79 -24.63 -3.45
CA LEU A 196 -4.80 -24.01 -4.77
C LEU A 196 -3.53 -23.17 -5.01
N TYR A 197 -3.04 -22.48 -3.98
CA TYR A 197 -1.76 -21.78 -4.03
C TYR A 197 -0.59 -22.73 -4.33
N LYS A 198 -0.49 -23.86 -3.61
CA LYS A 198 0.55 -24.88 -3.84
C LYS A 198 0.46 -25.46 -5.25
N ASP A 199 -0.74 -25.77 -5.73
CA ASP A 199 -0.92 -26.32 -7.08
C ASP A 199 -0.49 -25.34 -8.18
N ILE A 200 -0.62 -24.03 -7.96
CA ILE A 200 -0.08 -23.01 -8.86
C ILE A 200 1.45 -22.96 -8.81
N ILE A 201 2.04 -22.99 -7.62
CA ILE A 201 3.50 -22.92 -7.43
C ILE A 201 4.19 -24.19 -7.96
N ASP A 202 3.59 -25.36 -7.76
CA ASP A 202 4.04 -26.66 -8.28
C ASP A 202 3.83 -26.79 -9.80
N GLY A 203 3.18 -25.81 -10.45
CA GLY A 203 2.91 -25.79 -11.88
C GLY A 203 1.82 -26.77 -12.35
N LYS A 204 1.05 -27.35 -11.43
CA LYS A 204 -0.09 -28.23 -11.74
C LYS A 204 -1.27 -27.46 -12.33
N LEU A 205 -1.43 -26.20 -11.91
CA LEU A 205 -2.42 -25.27 -12.42
C LEU A 205 -1.77 -23.98 -12.88
N THR A 206 -2.22 -23.46 -14.01
CA THR A 206 -1.74 -22.17 -14.53
C THR A 206 -2.54 -21.01 -13.94
N VAL A 207 -1.91 -19.83 -13.83
CA VAL A 207 -2.63 -18.61 -13.44
C VAL A 207 -3.81 -18.30 -14.34
N LYS A 208 -3.72 -18.62 -15.64
CA LYS A 208 -4.83 -18.40 -16.59
C LYS A 208 -6.05 -19.27 -16.27
N GLU A 209 -5.84 -20.49 -15.80
CA GLU A 209 -6.94 -21.38 -15.39
C GLU A 209 -7.58 -20.90 -14.09
N VAL A 210 -6.76 -20.52 -13.12
CA VAL A 210 -7.23 -20.00 -11.83
C VAL A 210 -7.97 -18.67 -11.99
N GLY A 211 -7.48 -17.77 -12.85
CA GLY A 211 -8.14 -16.50 -13.15
C GLY A 211 -9.52 -16.65 -13.83
N LYS A 212 -9.81 -17.79 -14.44
CA LYS A 212 -11.13 -18.11 -15.03
C LYS A 212 -12.11 -18.69 -14.01
N MET A 213 -11.64 -19.11 -12.83
CA MET A 213 -12.52 -19.63 -11.79
C MET A 213 -13.38 -18.48 -11.25
N GLU A 214 -14.70 -18.64 -11.26
CA GLU A 214 -15.63 -17.60 -10.81
C GLU A 214 -15.37 -17.18 -9.35
N SER A 215 -14.94 -18.13 -8.51
CA SER A 215 -14.55 -17.89 -7.12
C SER A 215 -13.40 -16.88 -6.98
N VAL A 216 -12.53 -16.76 -7.97
CA VAL A 216 -11.36 -15.85 -8.01
C VAL A 216 -11.67 -14.62 -8.85
N ARG A 217 -12.25 -14.81 -10.05
CA ARG A 217 -12.56 -13.76 -11.02
C ARG A 217 -13.39 -12.62 -10.41
N LYS A 218 -14.41 -12.97 -9.62
CA LYS A 218 -15.26 -11.98 -8.93
C LYS A 218 -14.48 -11.05 -7.99
N TYR A 219 -13.34 -11.49 -7.48
CA TYR A 219 -12.47 -10.66 -6.64
C TYR A 219 -11.43 -9.89 -7.44
N LEU A 220 -10.98 -10.40 -8.58
CA LEU A 220 -10.04 -9.70 -9.47
C LEU A 220 -10.67 -8.50 -10.18
N GLU A 221 -11.89 -8.68 -10.71
CA GLU A 221 -12.56 -7.67 -11.55
C GLU A 221 -13.97 -7.26 -11.09
N GLY A 222 -14.54 -7.94 -10.11
CA GLY A 222 -15.94 -7.75 -9.70
C GLY A 222 -16.94 -8.62 -10.45
N THR A 223 -18.20 -8.52 -10.04
CA THR A 223 -19.35 -9.08 -10.73
C THR A 223 -20.03 -8.00 -11.58
N ASN A 224 -21.05 -8.39 -12.35
CA ASN A 224 -21.72 -7.50 -13.29
C ASN A 224 -22.30 -6.26 -12.56
N SER A 225 -22.03 -5.07 -13.10
CA SER A 225 -22.66 -3.82 -12.71
C SER A 225 -23.67 -3.37 -13.77
N ILE A 226 -24.49 -2.36 -13.47
CA ILE A 226 -25.43 -1.79 -14.43
C ILE A 226 -24.63 -1.09 -15.53
N ALA A 227 -24.52 -1.73 -16.68
CA ALA A 227 -23.68 -1.28 -17.80
C ALA A 227 -24.31 -0.16 -18.64
N GLY A 228 -25.65 -0.16 -18.77
CA GLY A 228 -26.36 0.67 -19.73
C GLY A 228 -27.86 0.47 -19.69
N VAL A 229 -28.54 0.92 -20.75
CA VAL A 229 -29.99 0.80 -20.93
C VAL A 229 -30.26 -0.01 -22.20
N TYR A 230 -31.17 -0.98 -22.13
CA TYR A 230 -31.65 -1.71 -23.30
C TYR A 230 -33.05 -1.23 -23.68
N LEU A 231 -33.20 -0.73 -24.91
CA LEU A 231 -34.46 -0.30 -25.47
C LEU A 231 -35.15 -1.46 -26.17
N GLN A 232 -36.14 -2.07 -25.51
CA GLN A 232 -36.84 -3.23 -26.05
C GLN A 232 -37.60 -2.93 -27.36
N SER A 233 -38.09 -1.71 -27.55
CA SER A 233 -38.85 -1.31 -28.75
C SER A 233 -37.99 -1.26 -30.02
N THR A 234 -36.70 -0.98 -29.88
CA THR A 234 -35.75 -0.84 -31.00
C THR A 234 -34.65 -1.90 -30.96
N GLU A 235 -34.70 -2.80 -29.98
CA GLU A 235 -33.66 -3.79 -29.67
C GLU A 235 -32.25 -3.18 -29.54
N GLU A 236 -32.18 -1.92 -29.08
CA GLU A 236 -30.94 -1.14 -29.04
C GLU A 236 -30.33 -1.11 -27.64
N THR A 237 -29.03 -1.39 -27.53
CA THR A 237 -28.25 -1.18 -26.30
C THR A 237 -27.64 0.21 -26.32
N LEU A 238 -27.83 0.96 -25.23
CA LEU A 238 -27.30 2.31 -25.05
C LEU A 238 -26.40 2.38 -23.82
N SER A 239 -25.34 3.18 -23.90
CA SER A 239 -24.62 3.62 -22.71
C SER A 239 -25.52 4.51 -21.83
N ILE A 240 -25.16 4.62 -20.55
CA ILE A 240 -25.88 5.50 -19.60
C ILE A 240 -25.88 6.97 -20.09
N TYR A 241 -24.78 7.40 -20.70
CA TYR A 241 -24.64 8.77 -21.21
C TYR A 241 -25.48 9.02 -22.46
N GLU A 242 -25.56 8.07 -23.40
CA GLU A 242 -26.46 8.18 -24.56
C GLU A 242 -27.92 8.18 -24.14
N ALA A 243 -28.30 7.32 -23.18
CA ALA A 243 -29.65 7.30 -22.63
C ALA A 243 -30.02 8.66 -21.99
N LYS A 244 -29.07 9.34 -21.34
CA LYS A 244 -29.23 10.73 -20.86
C LYS A 244 -29.43 11.72 -22.01
N GLN A 245 -28.59 11.66 -23.05
CA GLN A 245 -28.68 12.57 -24.20
C GLN A 245 -30.01 12.44 -24.94
N ARG A 246 -30.58 11.23 -24.98
CA ARG A 246 -31.91 10.95 -25.56
C ARG A 246 -33.08 11.23 -24.60
N GLY A 247 -32.82 11.72 -23.38
CA GLY A 247 -33.84 12.03 -22.39
C GLY A 247 -34.51 10.82 -21.73
N LEU A 248 -33.97 9.61 -21.90
CA LEU A 248 -34.48 8.36 -21.32
C LEU A 248 -34.11 8.21 -19.85
N LEU A 249 -32.97 8.80 -19.45
CA LEU A 249 -32.53 8.91 -18.07
C LEU A 249 -32.39 10.38 -17.67
N THR A 250 -32.77 10.69 -16.43
CA THR A 250 -32.52 12.02 -15.89
C THR A 250 -31.03 12.24 -15.65
N PRO A 251 -30.50 13.49 -15.74
CA PRO A 251 -29.09 13.76 -15.45
C PRO A 251 -28.64 13.30 -14.07
N GLY A 252 -29.52 13.39 -13.06
CA GLY A 252 -29.23 12.93 -11.69
C GLY A 252 -29.06 11.42 -11.62
N THR A 253 -30.01 10.65 -12.17
CA THR A 253 -29.95 9.18 -12.22
C THR A 253 -28.72 8.70 -12.99
N SER A 254 -28.45 9.29 -14.16
CA SER A 254 -27.29 8.91 -14.97
C SER A 254 -25.95 9.16 -14.28
N LEU A 255 -25.82 10.29 -13.57
CA LEU A 255 -24.60 10.57 -12.81
C LEU A 255 -24.38 9.54 -11.71
N VAL A 256 -25.42 9.18 -10.96
CA VAL A 256 -25.33 8.16 -9.89
C VAL A 256 -24.89 6.80 -10.44
N LEU A 257 -25.45 6.37 -11.56
CA LEU A 257 -25.09 5.10 -12.19
C LEU A 257 -23.64 5.09 -12.70
N LEU A 258 -23.18 6.21 -13.29
CA LEU A 258 -21.79 6.33 -13.76
C LEU A 258 -20.80 6.45 -12.60
N GLU A 259 -21.15 7.13 -11.51
CA GLU A 259 -20.33 7.16 -10.28
C GLU A 259 -20.18 5.76 -9.69
N ALA A 260 -21.26 4.96 -9.69
CA ALA A 260 -21.21 3.57 -9.24
C ALA A 260 -20.31 2.71 -10.14
N GLN A 261 -20.38 2.88 -11.46
CA GLN A 261 -19.45 2.23 -12.40
C GLN A 261 -17.99 2.61 -12.10
N ALA A 262 -17.69 3.91 -12.00
CA ALA A 262 -16.35 4.40 -11.69
C ALA A 262 -15.82 3.87 -10.34
N ALA A 263 -16.66 3.83 -9.31
CA ALA A 263 -16.31 3.35 -7.97
C ALA A 263 -16.19 1.83 -7.84
N THR A 264 -16.66 1.07 -8.84
CA THR A 264 -16.60 -0.40 -8.88
C THR A 264 -15.53 -0.94 -9.82
N GLY A 265 -14.82 -0.03 -10.51
CA GLY A 265 -13.62 -0.36 -11.28
C GLY A 265 -13.59 0.29 -12.64
N PHE A 266 -14.70 0.39 -13.37
CA PHE A 266 -14.66 0.80 -14.77
C PHE A 266 -15.95 1.47 -15.21
N VAL A 267 -15.82 2.49 -16.05
CA VAL A 267 -16.91 2.97 -16.90
C VAL A 267 -17.12 1.96 -18.02
N ILE A 268 -18.36 1.53 -18.23
CA ILE A 268 -18.68 0.47 -19.19
C ILE A 268 -19.27 1.09 -20.45
N ASP A 269 -18.69 0.72 -21.58
CA ASP A 269 -19.29 0.88 -22.90
C ASP A 269 -19.99 -0.45 -23.26
N PRO A 270 -21.32 -0.53 -23.13
CA PRO A 270 -22.06 -1.76 -23.39
C PRO A 270 -22.20 -2.06 -24.89
N VAL A 271 -21.97 -1.09 -25.77
CA VAL A 271 -22.09 -1.27 -27.23
C VAL A 271 -20.84 -1.95 -27.78
N ASN A 272 -19.67 -1.48 -27.35
CA ASN A 272 -18.39 -2.03 -27.79
C ASN A 272 -17.81 -3.07 -26.81
N ASN A 273 -18.53 -3.39 -25.74
CA ASN A 273 -18.12 -4.30 -24.67
C ASN A 273 -16.74 -3.94 -24.07
N LYS A 274 -16.54 -2.66 -23.76
CA LYS A 274 -15.28 -2.16 -23.18
C LYS A 274 -15.47 -1.75 -21.72
N LYS A 275 -14.43 -1.99 -20.93
CA LYS A 275 -14.25 -1.48 -19.57
C LYS A 275 -13.14 -0.43 -19.63
N LEU A 276 -13.44 0.81 -19.25
CA LEU A 276 -12.56 1.96 -19.41
C LEU A 276 -12.32 2.65 -18.07
N CYS A 277 -11.14 3.24 -17.87
CA CYS A 277 -10.99 4.25 -16.81
C CYS A 277 -11.74 5.53 -17.18
N VAL A 278 -11.91 6.44 -16.22
CA VAL A 278 -12.69 7.66 -16.45
C VAL A 278 -12.08 8.53 -17.55
N GLU A 279 -10.74 8.69 -17.57
CA GLU A 279 -10.07 9.43 -18.63
C GLU A 279 -10.30 8.83 -20.02
N GLU A 280 -10.21 7.51 -20.15
CA GLU A 280 -10.43 6.80 -21.41
C GLU A 280 -11.87 6.93 -21.88
N ALA A 281 -12.83 6.79 -20.97
CA ALA A 281 -14.26 6.92 -21.28
C ALA A 281 -14.61 8.32 -21.78
N VAL A 282 -14.00 9.36 -21.18
CA VAL A 282 -14.16 10.74 -21.65
C VAL A 282 -13.47 10.93 -23.00
N GLY A 283 -12.25 10.42 -23.17
CA GLY A 283 -11.52 10.52 -24.43
C GLY A 283 -12.19 9.81 -25.61
N GLN A 284 -12.91 8.72 -25.34
CA GLN A 284 -13.69 7.97 -26.33
C GLN A 284 -15.15 8.46 -26.48
N GLY A 285 -15.57 9.48 -25.72
CA GLY A 285 -16.93 10.03 -25.78
C GLY A 285 -18.02 9.14 -25.16
N VAL A 286 -17.65 8.07 -24.45
CA VAL A 286 -18.58 7.22 -23.69
C VAL A 286 -19.22 8.01 -22.54
N VAL A 287 -18.52 9.03 -22.03
CA VAL A 287 -19.05 10.01 -21.07
C VAL A 287 -18.68 11.43 -21.49
N GLY A 288 -19.59 12.38 -21.25
CA GLY A 288 -19.35 13.81 -21.47
C GLY A 288 -18.31 14.43 -20.55
N HIS A 289 -17.54 15.38 -21.09
CA HIS A 289 -16.49 16.11 -20.36
C HIS A 289 -17.03 16.82 -19.10
N GLU A 290 -18.30 17.21 -19.07
CA GLU A 290 -18.91 17.91 -17.95
C GLU A 290 -18.97 17.07 -16.66
N TRP A 291 -18.86 15.75 -16.77
CA TRP A 291 -18.89 14.83 -15.63
C TRP A 291 -17.52 14.29 -15.23
N LYS A 292 -16.46 14.59 -16.01
CA LYS A 292 -15.10 14.08 -15.77
C LYS A 292 -14.66 14.20 -14.31
N ASN A 293 -14.70 15.40 -13.74
CA ASN A 293 -14.19 15.63 -12.38
C ASN A 293 -15.02 14.91 -11.30
N LYS A 294 -16.33 14.78 -11.50
CA LYS A 294 -17.21 14.05 -10.57
C LYS A 294 -16.89 12.56 -10.60
N LEU A 295 -16.73 12.01 -11.80
CA LEU A 295 -16.39 10.59 -11.97
C LEU A 295 -14.97 10.27 -11.50
N LEU A 296 -13.99 11.16 -11.71
CA LEU A 296 -12.65 11.00 -11.13
C LEU A 296 -12.69 11.00 -9.60
N SER A 297 -13.56 11.82 -9.00
CA SER A 297 -13.76 11.79 -7.56
C SER A 297 -14.29 10.43 -7.09
N ALA A 298 -15.22 9.82 -7.83
CA ALA A 298 -15.77 8.50 -7.53
C ALA A 298 -14.75 7.37 -7.79
N GLU A 299 -13.94 7.47 -8.84
CA GLU A 299 -12.91 6.48 -9.18
C GLU A 299 -11.82 6.35 -8.10
N ARG A 300 -11.64 7.37 -7.24
CA ARG A 300 -10.80 7.26 -6.04
C ARG A 300 -11.27 6.20 -5.05
N ALA A 301 -12.52 5.74 -5.13
CA ALA A 301 -12.96 4.55 -4.40
C ALA A 301 -12.21 3.27 -4.79
N VAL A 302 -11.59 3.27 -5.98
CA VAL A 302 -10.79 2.17 -6.53
C VAL A 302 -9.30 2.44 -6.41
N THR A 303 -8.86 3.66 -6.75
CA THR A 303 -7.43 4.02 -6.77
C THR A 303 -6.90 4.52 -5.42
N GLY A 304 -7.81 4.81 -4.48
CA GLY A 304 -7.55 5.32 -3.14
C GLY A 304 -7.71 6.83 -3.02
N TYR A 305 -7.93 7.29 -1.78
CA TYR A 305 -7.98 8.70 -1.42
C TYR A 305 -6.64 9.10 -0.79
N LYS A 306 -6.08 10.23 -1.20
CA LYS A 306 -4.87 10.76 -0.56
C LYS A 306 -5.25 11.37 0.79
N ASP A 307 -4.71 10.83 1.89
CA ASP A 307 -4.91 11.38 3.23
C ASP A 307 -4.07 12.68 3.39
N PRO A 308 -4.69 13.85 3.61
CA PRO A 308 -3.97 15.11 3.70
C PRO A 308 -3.00 15.20 4.90
N TYR A 309 -3.14 14.33 5.89
CA TYR A 309 -2.29 14.33 7.09
C TYR A 309 -1.10 13.38 7.00
N THR A 310 -1.21 12.32 6.19
CA THR A 310 -0.17 11.27 6.13
C THR A 310 0.40 11.06 4.73
N ASP A 311 -0.19 11.69 3.71
CA ASP A 311 0.12 11.50 2.29
C ASP A 311 -0.04 10.05 1.78
N LYS A 312 -0.58 9.15 2.61
CA LYS A 312 -0.87 7.76 2.26
C LYS A 312 -2.18 7.65 1.50
N MET A 313 -2.27 6.67 0.60
CA MET A 313 -3.52 6.28 -0.05
C MET A 313 -4.35 5.45 0.93
N ILE A 314 -5.58 5.90 1.21
CA ILE A 314 -6.52 5.25 2.12
C ILE A 314 -7.76 4.77 1.35
N SER A 315 -8.47 3.79 1.89
CA SER A 315 -9.68 3.25 1.27
C SER A 315 -10.86 4.22 1.31
N LEU A 316 -11.89 3.92 0.51
CA LEU A 316 -13.18 4.64 0.52
C LEU A 316 -13.75 4.75 1.94
N PHE A 317 -13.74 3.65 2.69
CA PHE A 317 -14.26 3.59 4.05
C PHE A 317 -13.42 4.40 5.04
N GLN A 318 -12.10 4.36 4.92
CA GLN A 318 -11.22 5.17 5.76
C GLN A 318 -11.39 6.66 5.48
N ALA A 319 -11.58 7.04 4.20
CA ALA A 319 -11.91 8.41 3.81
C ALA A 319 -13.26 8.85 4.38
N LEU A 320 -14.24 7.94 4.42
CA LEU A 320 -15.56 8.16 5.03
C LEU A 320 -15.45 8.43 6.54
N LYS A 321 -14.72 7.58 7.29
CA LYS A 321 -14.51 7.76 8.75
C LYS A 321 -13.70 9.02 9.10
N LYS A 322 -12.95 9.58 8.13
CA LYS A 322 -12.18 10.82 8.27
C LYS A 322 -12.89 12.06 7.70
N ASP A 323 -14.15 11.94 7.31
CA ASP A 323 -14.95 13.02 6.70
C ASP A 323 -14.29 13.67 5.46
N LEU A 324 -13.43 12.93 4.74
CA LEU A 324 -12.79 13.41 3.50
C LEU A 324 -13.73 13.33 2.28
N ILE A 325 -14.86 12.65 2.45
CA ILE A 325 -15.92 12.52 1.46
C ILE A 325 -17.28 12.75 2.11
N VAL A 326 -18.24 13.25 1.34
CA VAL A 326 -19.62 13.44 1.82
C VAL A 326 -20.22 12.09 2.20
N LYS A 327 -20.76 11.98 3.42
CA LYS A 327 -21.22 10.71 4.01
C LYS A 327 -22.15 9.91 3.09
N ASN A 328 -23.27 10.49 2.66
CA ASN A 328 -24.24 9.82 1.80
C ASN A 328 -23.66 9.41 0.43
N HIS A 329 -22.73 10.19 -0.10
CA HIS A 329 -22.04 9.83 -1.34
C HIS A 329 -21.14 8.61 -1.12
N GLY A 330 -20.33 8.61 -0.05
CA GLY A 330 -19.43 7.49 0.27
C GLY A 330 -20.17 6.19 0.59
N ILE A 331 -21.28 6.25 1.33
CA ILE A 331 -22.12 5.09 1.63
C ILE A 331 -22.66 4.45 0.35
N ARG A 332 -23.20 5.26 -0.58
CA ARG A 332 -23.68 4.77 -1.89
C ARG A 332 -22.58 4.09 -2.71
N LEU A 333 -21.35 4.58 -2.65
CA LEU A 333 -20.22 3.95 -3.34
C LEU A 333 -19.82 2.62 -2.68
N LEU A 334 -19.89 2.52 -1.34
CA LEU A 334 -19.65 1.26 -0.61
C LEU A 334 -20.71 0.20 -0.96
N GLU A 335 -21.98 0.58 -0.99
CA GLU A 335 -23.08 -0.29 -1.45
C GLU A 335 -22.80 -0.86 -2.84
N ALA A 336 -22.39 0.02 -3.78
CA ALA A 336 -22.06 -0.39 -5.14
C ALA A 336 -20.92 -1.42 -5.17
N GLN A 337 -19.86 -1.23 -4.36
CA GLN A 337 -18.76 -2.18 -4.25
C GLN A 337 -19.24 -3.53 -3.69
N ILE A 338 -19.98 -3.54 -2.59
CA ILE A 338 -20.48 -4.78 -1.98
C ILE A 338 -21.38 -5.55 -2.97
N ALA A 339 -22.32 -4.87 -3.61
CA ALA A 339 -23.25 -5.46 -4.58
C ALA A 339 -22.53 -6.05 -5.81
N THR A 340 -21.33 -5.57 -6.12
CA THR A 340 -20.54 -5.98 -7.30
C THR A 340 -19.36 -6.89 -6.95
N GLY A 341 -19.40 -7.57 -5.80
CA GLY A 341 -18.44 -8.63 -5.47
C GLY A 341 -17.53 -8.37 -4.27
N GLY A 342 -17.68 -7.23 -3.59
CA GLY A 342 -16.99 -6.94 -2.33
C GLY A 342 -16.22 -5.63 -2.32
N ILE A 343 -15.69 -5.29 -1.14
CA ILE A 343 -14.95 -4.05 -0.87
C ILE A 343 -13.64 -4.04 -1.67
N ILE A 344 -13.30 -2.89 -2.25
CA ILE A 344 -12.07 -2.74 -3.05
C ILE A 344 -10.89 -2.34 -2.15
N ASP A 345 -9.77 -3.05 -2.31
CA ASP A 345 -8.48 -2.70 -1.76
C ASP A 345 -7.73 -1.78 -2.74
N PRO A 346 -7.51 -0.50 -2.40
CA PRO A 346 -6.85 0.45 -3.31
C PRO A 346 -5.34 0.21 -3.46
N VAL A 347 -4.71 -0.52 -2.53
CA VAL A 347 -3.27 -0.79 -2.54
C VAL A 347 -2.97 -1.93 -3.51
N TYR A 348 -3.69 -3.05 -3.31
CA TYR A 348 -3.50 -4.29 -4.08
C TYR A 348 -4.41 -4.37 -5.32
N SER A 349 -5.33 -3.42 -5.48
CA SER A 349 -6.12 -3.23 -6.69
C SER A 349 -7.02 -4.43 -7.05
N HIS A 350 -7.62 -5.06 -6.04
CA HIS A 350 -8.63 -6.11 -6.20
C HIS A 350 -9.65 -6.01 -5.07
N ARG A 351 -10.74 -6.78 -5.15
CA ARG A 351 -11.76 -6.86 -4.11
C ARG A 351 -11.36 -7.88 -3.06
N VAL A 352 -11.76 -7.63 -1.82
CA VAL A 352 -11.51 -8.53 -0.69
C VAL A 352 -12.83 -9.05 -0.11
N PRO A 353 -12.85 -10.27 0.45
CA PRO A 353 -13.96 -10.73 1.28
C PRO A 353 -14.20 -9.79 2.46
N VAL A 354 -15.45 -9.71 2.94
CA VAL A 354 -15.85 -8.80 4.03
C VAL A 354 -14.99 -8.98 5.28
N GLN A 355 -14.69 -10.22 5.68
CA GLN A 355 -13.85 -10.52 6.84
C GLN A 355 -12.43 -9.98 6.68
N VAL A 356 -11.87 -10.06 5.47
CA VAL A 356 -10.54 -9.48 5.17
C VAL A 356 -10.61 -7.95 5.13
N ALA A 357 -11.72 -7.38 4.67
CA ALA A 357 -11.95 -5.95 4.72
C ALA A 357 -11.98 -5.43 6.17
N TYR A 358 -12.56 -6.18 7.11
CA TYR A 358 -12.50 -5.87 8.54
C TYR A 358 -11.07 -5.91 9.08
N GLU A 359 -10.32 -6.99 8.79
CA GLU A 359 -8.92 -7.16 9.21
C GLU A 359 -8.02 -6.03 8.70
N ARG A 360 -8.26 -5.54 7.49
CA ARG A 360 -7.50 -4.43 6.86
C ARG A 360 -8.03 -3.03 7.22
N GLY A 361 -9.13 -2.94 7.97
CA GLY A 361 -9.76 -1.67 8.32
C GLY A 361 -10.34 -0.91 7.11
N TYR A 362 -10.74 -1.63 6.07
CA TYR A 362 -11.44 -1.09 4.90
C TYR A 362 -12.96 -1.19 5.00
N PHE A 363 -13.46 -1.81 6.05
CA PHE A 363 -14.87 -1.91 6.38
C PHE A 363 -15.00 -2.24 7.87
N ASP A 364 -16.18 -2.09 8.46
CA ASP A 364 -16.45 -2.52 9.84
C ASP A 364 -17.87 -3.09 10.00
N GLU A 365 -18.10 -3.76 11.13
CA GLU A 365 -19.39 -4.40 11.43
C GLU A 365 -20.52 -3.38 11.57
N GLU A 366 -20.23 -2.19 12.11
CA GLU A 366 -21.20 -1.09 12.24
C GLU A 366 -21.75 -0.69 10.87
N MET A 367 -20.86 -0.41 9.91
CA MET A 367 -21.25 -0.07 8.55
C MET A 367 -21.94 -1.23 7.85
N ASN A 368 -21.53 -2.47 8.12
CA ASN A 368 -22.21 -3.63 7.55
C ASN A 368 -23.67 -3.75 8.04
N GLN A 369 -23.95 -3.41 9.30
CA GLN A 369 -25.32 -3.37 9.82
C GLN A 369 -26.14 -2.27 9.15
N ILE A 370 -25.58 -1.06 9.00
CA ILE A 370 -26.21 0.06 8.30
C ILE A 370 -26.60 -0.34 6.86
N LEU A 371 -25.66 -0.91 6.11
CA LEU A 371 -25.89 -1.29 4.71
C LEU A 371 -26.81 -2.52 4.53
N SER A 372 -27.00 -3.32 5.58
CA SER A 372 -27.89 -4.48 5.55
C SER A 372 -29.34 -4.14 5.88
N ASP A 373 -29.60 -2.97 6.48
CA ASP A 373 -30.94 -2.57 6.90
C ASP A 373 -31.83 -2.27 5.67
N PRO A 374 -32.95 -2.99 5.49
CA PRO A 374 -33.92 -2.71 4.42
C PRO A 374 -34.50 -1.29 4.47
N ASP A 375 -34.55 -0.65 5.64
CA ASP A 375 -35.24 0.62 5.89
C ASP A 375 -34.32 1.85 5.97
N ASP A 376 -33.01 1.71 5.71
CA ASP A 376 -32.07 2.84 5.78
C ASP A 376 -32.23 3.85 4.62
N ASP A 377 -32.24 5.14 4.97
CA ASP A 377 -32.49 6.29 4.09
C ASP A 377 -31.29 6.60 3.16
N THR A 378 -30.18 5.87 3.28
CA THR A 378 -28.97 6.06 2.44
C THR A 378 -29.05 5.39 1.08
N LYS A 379 -30.12 4.65 0.79
CA LYS A 379 -30.32 3.88 -0.46
C LYS A 379 -30.48 4.80 -1.66
N GLY A 380 -29.35 5.18 -2.24
CA GLY A 380 -29.29 6.19 -3.29
C GLY A 380 -29.61 5.68 -4.70
N PHE A 381 -29.95 4.40 -4.88
CA PHE A 381 -30.31 3.82 -6.17
C PHE A 381 -31.83 3.78 -6.34
N LEU A 382 -32.37 4.79 -7.01
CA LEU A 382 -33.77 4.80 -7.44
C LEU A 382 -33.94 3.79 -8.60
N THR A 383 -34.95 2.92 -8.50
CA THR A 383 -35.46 2.21 -9.68
C THR A 383 -35.97 3.25 -10.69
N PRO A 384 -35.52 3.24 -11.96
CA PRO A 384 -36.01 4.22 -12.93
C PRO A 384 -37.52 4.04 -13.13
N ILE A 385 -38.32 5.01 -12.69
CA ILE A 385 -39.71 5.09 -13.09
C ILE A 385 -39.69 5.55 -14.55
N LEU A 386 -39.88 4.62 -15.49
CA LEU A 386 -40.08 4.97 -16.89
C LEU A 386 -41.23 5.98 -16.94
N LYS A 387 -40.95 7.20 -17.45
CA LYS A 387 -42.02 8.09 -17.87
C LYS A 387 -42.76 7.38 -18.99
N LYS A 388 -43.97 6.89 -18.71
CA LYS A 388 -44.91 6.51 -19.76
C LYS A 388 -45.17 7.76 -20.59
N THR A 389 -44.70 7.75 -21.84
CA THR A 389 -45.13 8.68 -22.88
C THR A 389 -46.59 8.46 -23.22
#